data_AF-A0AAU4EC96-F1
#
_entry.id   AF-A0AAU4EC96-F1
#
_cell.length_a   1.000
_cell.length_b   1.000
_cell.length_c   1.000
_cell.angle_alpha   90.00
_cell.angle_beta   90.00
_cell.angle_gamma   90.00
#
_symmetry.space_group_name_H-M   'P 1'
#
loop_
_entity.id
_entity.type
_entity.pdbx_description
1 polymer ?
#
loop_
_entity_poly.entity_id
_entity_poly.type
_entity_poly.pdbx_seq_one_letter_code
_entity_poly.pdbx_strand_id
1 'polypeptide(L)'
;MTGGGSSAALVIGSAFLDDLGPLFPVRLNLAGEDLEFTFVLSEHPPGGVTPWVQQWSGTGVGGLVPRFFVDASGRRIRVELAGSAVRAVIVVPAEDPASPHRGRWQDQVPTALKLALEEIARMLSRCHHYAGGTEPLIDLELGYRPEAGYEARLAAAHETAKGWVRPVRPVLGMRWRTATAAQRKAFADELPEVTSARRWIRRRRTARIMGLEVELPP
;
A
#
# COMPACT_ATOMS: atom_id res chain seq x y z
N MET A 1 -24.54 -5.88 -5.56
CA MET A 1 -23.31 -5.09 -5.37
C MET A 1 -23.25 -4.71 -3.91
N THR A 2 -22.41 -5.39 -3.12
CA THR A 2 -22.14 -4.97 -1.75
C THR A 2 -21.16 -3.81 -1.82
N GLY A 3 -21.70 -2.58 -1.80
CA GLY A 3 -20.91 -1.38 -1.58
C GLY A 3 -20.33 -1.45 -0.18
N GLY A 4 -19.02 -1.59 -0.10
CA GLY A 4 -18.28 -1.70 1.16
C GLY A 4 -17.35 -0.51 1.41
N GLY A 5 -17.51 0.56 0.62
CA GLY A 5 -16.73 1.78 0.75
C GLY A 5 -15.22 1.57 0.65
N SER A 6 -14.48 2.62 0.98
CA SER A 6 -13.02 2.56 1.06
C SER A 6 -12.56 1.58 2.15
N SER A 7 -13.34 1.40 3.21
CA SER A 7 -12.97 0.52 4.33
C SER A 7 -12.87 -0.94 3.90
N ALA A 8 -13.87 -1.47 3.19
CA ALA A 8 -13.83 -2.87 2.74
C ALA A 8 -12.72 -3.11 1.70
N ALA A 9 -12.52 -2.16 0.78
CA ALA A 9 -11.45 -2.24 -0.21
C ALA A 9 -10.07 -2.33 0.47
N LEU A 10 -9.83 -1.53 1.51
CA LEU A 10 -8.59 -1.55 2.29
C LEU A 10 -8.39 -2.87 3.07
N VAL A 11 -9.45 -3.44 3.66
CA VAL A 11 -9.37 -4.75 4.36
C VAL A 11 -9.04 -5.88 3.38
N ILE A 12 -9.71 -5.91 2.22
CA ILE A 12 -9.41 -6.92 1.19
C ILE A 12 -8.00 -6.72 0.63
N GLY A 13 -7.60 -5.48 0.39
CA GLY A 13 -6.26 -5.13 -0.09
C GLY A 13 -5.14 -5.42 0.91
N SER A 14 -5.40 -5.32 2.21
CA SER A 14 -4.40 -5.65 3.24
C SER A 14 -4.12 -7.16 3.29
N ALA A 15 -5.14 -8.01 3.10
CA ALA A 15 -4.95 -9.46 2.94
C ALA A 15 -4.13 -9.80 1.69
N PHE A 16 -4.34 -9.05 0.60
CA PHE A 16 -3.57 -9.22 -0.65
C PHE A 16 -2.06 -9.04 -0.46
N LEU A 17 -1.62 -8.22 0.50
CA LEU A 17 -0.20 -7.99 0.79
C LEU A 17 0.49 -9.18 1.46
N ASP A 18 -0.27 -10.10 2.07
CA ASP A 18 0.27 -11.31 2.70
C ASP A 18 0.20 -12.53 1.78
N ASP A 19 -0.89 -12.65 1.01
CA ASP A 19 -1.27 -13.93 0.40
C ASP A 19 -0.57 -14.27 -0.93
N LEU A 20 0.12 -13.32 -1.58
CA LEU A 20 0.83 -13.53 -2.85
C LEU A 20 2.37 -13.58 -2.74
N GLY A 21 2.88 -13.83 -1.53
CA GLY A 21 4.31 -13.94 -1.27
C GLY A 21 5.04 -12.58 -1.18
N PRO A 22 6.39 -12.58 -1.14
CA PRO A 22 7.18 -11.36 -0.90
C PRO A 22 7.21 -10.45 -2.13
N LEU A 23 6.11 -9.72 -2.35
CA LEU A 23 5.96 -8.73 -3.41
C LEU A 23 6.24 -7.34 -2.86
N PHE A 24 7.12 -6.59 -3.52
CA PHE A 24 7.37 -5.20 -3.13
C PHE A 24 6.31 -4.27 -3.74
N PRO A 25 5.49 -3.56 -2.94
CA PRO A 25 4.45 -2.66 -3.45
C PRO A 25 5.07 -1.36 -3.95
N VAL A 26 5.27 -1.23 -5.26
CA VAL A 26 5.82 0.01 -5.86
C VAL A 26 4.78 1.12 -5.86
N ARG A 27 3.50 0.77 -6.01
CA ARG A 27 2.40 1.72 -6.02
C ARG A 27 1.14 1.08 -5.43
N LEU A 28 0.32 1.92 -4.82
CA LEU A 28 -1.05 1.66 -4.42
C LEU A 28 -1.87 2.87 -4.85
N ASN A 29 -3.03 2.64 -5.45
CA ASN A 29 -4.00 3.68 -5.73
C ASN A 29 -5.40 3.19 -5.34
N LEU A 30 -5.97 3.80 -4.31
CA LEU A 30 -7.37 3.68 -3.94
C LEU A 30 -8.12 4.89 -4.50
N ALA A 31 -9.20 4.66 -5.24
CA ALA A 31 -10.09 5.70 -5.75
C ALA A 31 -11.52 5.45 -5.27
N GLY A 32 -11.83 5.87 -4.05
CA GLY A 32 -13.09 5.49 -3.38
C GLY A 32 -13.08 4.01 -3.02
N GLU A 33 -13.71 3.17 -3.85
CA GLU A 33 -13.82 1.72 -3.60
C GLU A 33 -12.84 0.90 -4.46
N ASP A 34 -12.34 1.46 -5.56
CA ASP A 34 -11.43 0.79 -6.48
C ASP A 34 -10.00 0.84 -5.95
N LEU A 35 -9.44 -0.32 -5.58
CA LEU A 35 -8.09 -0.44 -5.06
C LEU A 35 -7.20 -1.18 -6.05
N GLU A 36 -6.15 -0.52 -6.53
CA GLU A 36 -5.16 -1.12 -7.41
C GLU A 36 -3.77 -1.08 -6.79
N PHE A 37 -3.10 -2.22 -6.75
CA PHE A 37 -1.68 -2.31 -6.43
C PHE A 37 -0.82 -2.49 -7.67
N THR A 38 0.39 -1.95 -7.63
CA THR A 38 1.47 -2.34 -8.55
C THR A 38 2.61 -2.92 -7.73
N PHE A 39 2.95 -4.17 -8.02
CA PHE A 39 4.03 -4.89 -7.39
C PHE A 39 5.17 -5.12 -8.38
N VAL A 40 6.36 -5.33 -7.84
CA VAL A 40 7.51 -5.85 -8.58
C VAL A 40 7.97 -7.13 -7.90
N LEU A 41 8.25 -8.16 -8.70
CA LEU A 41 8.93 -9.35 -8.20
C LEU A 41 10.40 -9.04 -7.94
N SER A 42 10.92 -9.52 -6.80
CA SER A 42 12.33 -9.37 -6.46
C SER A 42 13.26 -10.05 -7.48
N GLU A 43 12.80 -11.15 -8.07
CA GLU A 43 13.52 -11.95 -9.05
C GLU A 43 12.56 -12.58 -10.07
N HIS A 44 13.12 -13.08 -11.17
CA HIS A 44 12.33 -13.81 -12.16
C HIS A 44 11.88 -15.16 -11.54
N PRO A 45 10.60 -15.55 -11.65
CA PRO A 45 10.14 -16.79 -11.06
C PRO A 45 10.88 -18.02 -11.60
N PRO A 46 11.31 -18.95 -10.74
CA PRO A 46 11.93 -20.19 -11.18
C PRO A 46 10.92 -21.01 -11.99
N GLY A 47 11.32 -21.45 -13.19
CA GLY A 47 10.42 -22.13 -14.13
C GLY A 47 9.51 -21.19 -14.94
N GLY A 48 9.62 -19.88 -14.75
CA GLY A 48 8.89 -18.87 -15.50
C GLY A 48 7.55 -18.47 -14.90
N VAL A 49 6.88 -17.53 -15.56
CA VAL A 49 5.65 -16.90 -15.06
C VAL A 49 4.46 -17.86 -15.00
N THR A 50 4.32 -18.77 -15.96
CA THR A 50 3.17 -19.68 -16.02
C THR A 50 3.13 -20.65 -14.83
N PRO A 51 4.22 -21.36 -14.47
CA PRO A 51 4.23 -22.20 -13.26
C PRO A 51 4.01 -21.40 -11.98
N TRP A 52 4.56 -20.18 -11.89
CA TRP A 52 4.32 -19.29 -10.75
C TRP A 52 2.83 -18.96 -10.60
N VAL A 53 2.15 -18.57 -11.69
CA VAL A 53 0.71 -18.32 -11.67
C VAL A 53 -0.08 -19.55 -11.26
N GLN A 54 0.29 -20.74 -11.74
CA GLN A 54 -0.39 -21.99 -11.39
C GLN A 54 -0.25 -22.32 -9.90
N GLN A 55 0.90 -22.03 -9.29
CA GLN A 55 1.10 -22.22 -7.85
C GLN A 55 0.11 -21.39 -7.00
N TRP A 56 -0.19 -20.17 -7.43
CA TRP A 56 -1.12 -19.27 -6.73
C TRP A 56 -2.57 -19.40 -7.20
N SER A 57 -2.80 -20.13 -8.28
CA SER A 57 -4.14 -20.40 -8.80
C SER A 57 -4.85 -21.39 -7.89
N GLY A 58 -5.81 -20.89 -7.11
CA GLY A 58 -6.57 -21.67 -6.13
C GLY A 58 -6.23 -21.36 -4.67
N THR A 59 -5.19 -20.56 -4.42
CA THR A 59 -4.97 -19.97 -3.09
C THR A 59 -6.00 -18.87 -2.86
N GLY A 60 -6.76 -18.96 -1.78
CA GLY A 60 -7.67 -17.88 -1.41
C GLY A 60 -6.88 -16.67 -0.90
N VAL A 61 -7.18 -15.49 -1.41
CA VAL A 61 -6.63 -14.21 -0.96
C VAL A 61 -7.73 -13.43 -0.24
N GLY A 62 -7.60 -13.22 1.06
CA GLY A 62 -8.67 -12.62 1.87
C GLY A 62 -10.03 -13.33 1.73
N GLY A 63 -10.02 -14.65 1.52
CA GLY A 63 -11.22 -15.46 1.25
C GLY A 63 -11.78 -15.36 -0.18
N LEU A 64 -11.15 -14.60 -1.07
CA LEU A 64 -11.53 -14.46 -2.47
C LEU A 64 -10.57 -15.23 -3.39
N VAL A 65 -11.08 -15.68 -4.54
CA VAL A 65 -10.26 -16.42 -5.50
C VAL A 65 -9.61 -15.43 -6.49
N PRO A 66 -8.26 -15.34 -6.53
CA PRO A 66 -7.56 -14.50 -7.48
C PRO A 66 -7.64 -15.08 -8.90
N ARG A 67 -7.82 -14.20 -9.88
CA ARG A 67 -7.75 -14.51 -11.32
C ARG A 67 -6.54 -13.83 -11.91
N PHE A 68 -5.69 -14.62 -12.56
CA PHE A 68 -4.45 -14.15 -13.15
C PHE A 68 -4.58 -14.03 -14.66
N PHE A 69 -4.06 -12.93 -15.21
CA PHE A 69 -3.97 -12.68 -16.63
C PHE A 69 -2.53 -12.28 -16.96
N VAL A 70 -1.84 -13.16 -17.67
CA VAL A 70 -0.46 -12.90 -18.11
C VAL A 70 -0.51 -12.18 -19.45
N ASP A 71 0.25 -11.10 -19.58
CA ASP A 71 0.38 -10.40 -20.85
C ASP A 71 1.16 -11.23 -21.89
N ALA A 72 1.05 -10.87 -23.17
CA ALA A 72 1.72 -11.61 -24.24
C ALA A 72 3.25 -11.61 -24.10
N SER A 73 3.82 -10.64 -23.38
CA SER A 73 5.26 -10.54 -23.16
C SER A 73 5.75 -11.36 -21.96
N GLY A 74 4.86 -11.88 -21.12
CA GLY A 74 5.20 -12.53 -19.86
C GLY A 74 5.86 -11.58 -18.84
N ARG A 75 5.77 -10.26 -19.03
CA ARG A 75 6.39 -9.26 -18.14
C ARG A 75 5.40 -8.63 -17.17
N ARG A 76 4.10 -8.82 -17.40
CA ARG A 76 3.04 -8.27 -16.55
C ARG A 76 2.00 -9.33 -16.27
N ILE A 77 1.67 -9.47 -15.00
CA ILE A 77 0.60 -10.35 -14.52
C ILE A 77 -0.45 -9.45 -13.88
N ARG A 78 -1.63 -9.35 -14.50
CA ARG A 78 -2.78 -8.71 -13.86
C ARG A 78 -3.44 -9.74 -12.94
N VAL A 79 -3.81 -9.30 -11.75
CA VAL A 79 -4.55 -10.08 -10.76
C VAL A 79 -5.86 -9.38 -10.46
N GLU A 80 -6.96 -10.11 -10.51
CA GLU A 80 -8.28 -9.61 -10.13
C GLU A 80 -8.89 -10.52 -9.08
N LEU A 81 -9.37 -9.97 -7.96
CA LEU A 81 -10.08 -10.73 -6.95
C LEU A 81 -11.58 -10.76 -7.28
N ALA A 82 -12.07 -11.94 -7.68
CA ALA A 82 -13.45 -12.09 -8.13
C ALA A 82 -14.45 -11.62 -7.04
N GLY A 83 -15.40 -10.77 -7.42
CA GLY A 83 -16.41 -10.24 -6.50
C GLY A 83 -15.96 -9.01 -5.69
N SER A 84 -14.79 -8.44 -5.97
CA SER A 84 -14.30 -7.21 -5.34
C SER A 84 -13.80 -6.18 -6.37
N ALA A 85 -13.60 -4.95 -5.90
CA ALA A 85 -12.99 -3.87 -6.65
C ALA A 85 -11.45 -3.83 -6.49
N VAL A 86 -10.85 -4.87 -5.87
CA VAL A 86 -9.41 -4.96 -5.63
C VAL A 86 -8.71 -5.65 -6.80
N ARG A 87 -7.67 -4.99 -7.32
CA ARG A 87 -6.87 -5.43 -8.47
C ARG A 87 -5.39 -5.25 -8.18
N ALA A 88 -4.56 -5.98 -8.92
CA ALA A 88 -3.13 -5.75 -8.90
C ALA A 88 -2.48 -5.96 -10.27
N VAL A 89 -1.33 -5.33 -10.46
CA VAL A 89 -0.41 -5.61 -11.56
C VAL A 89 0.93 -5.97 -10.96
N ILE A 90 1.40 -7.18 -11.24
CA ILE A 90 2.72 -7.66 -10.86
C ILE A 90 3.63 -7.51 -12.08
N VAL A 91 4.68 -6.72 -11.93
CA VAL A 91 5.69 -6.51 -12.96
C VAL A 91 6.83 -7.48 -12.70
N VAL A 92 7.10 -8.32 -13.69
CA VAL A 92 8.27 -9.20 -13.70
C VAL A 92 9.45 -8.35 -14.17
N PRO A 93 10.51 -8.21 -13.37
CA PRO A 93 11.68 -7.46 -13.81
C PRO A 93 12.24 -8.09 -15.08
N ALA A 94 12.68 -7.25 -16.03
CA ALA A 94 13.56 -7.72 -17.08
C ALA A 94 14.84 -8.29 -16.42
N GLU A 95 15.58 -9.16 -17.10
CA GLU A 95 16.81 -9.79 -16.59
C GLU A 95 17.91 -8.82 -16.10
N ASP A 96 17.66 -7.51 -16.10
CA ASP A 96 18.57 -6.49 -15.61
C ASP A 96 18.71 -6.55 -14.07
N PRO A 97 19.88 -6.95 -13.55
CA PRO A 97 20.14 -7.00 -12.11
C PRO A 97 20.29 -5.60 -11.48
N ALA A 98 20.29 -4.52 -12.26
CA ALA A 98 20.69 -3.18 -11.83
C ALA A 98 19.55 -2.27 -11.36
N SER A 99 18.41 -2.80 -10.89
CA SER A 99 17.39 -1.94 -10.27
C SER A 99 17.96 -1.30 -8.99
N PRO A 100 18.13 0.04 -8.93
CA PRO A 100 19.04 0.72 -8.00
C PRO A 100 18.60 0.72 -6.52
N HIS A 101 17.55 -0.02 -6.19
CA HIS A 101 16.92 0.02 -4.87
C HIS A 101 16.80 -1.36 -4.20
N ARG A 102 17.34 -2.42 -4.79
CA ARG A 102 17.32 -3.78 -4.22
C ARG A 102 18.09 -3.84 -2.90
N GLY A 103 17.38 -4.07 -1.79
CA GLY A 103 17.94 -4.27 -0.47
C GLY A 103 16.89 -4.86 0.47
N ARG A 104 17.33 -5.56 1.52
CA ARG A 104 16.45 -6.23 2.51
C ARG A 104 15.47 -5.29 3.22
N TRP A 105 15.72 -3.98 3.17
CA TRP A 105 14.75 -3.00 3.64
C TRP A 105 13.38 -3.12 2.95
N GLN A 106 13.32 -3.63 1.71
CA GLN A 106 12.06 -3.83 0.97
C GLN A 106 11.15 -4.86 1.66
N ASP A 107 11.73 -5.87 2.30
CA ASP A 107 11.01 -6.97 2.95
C ASP A 107 10.10 -6.49 4.10
N GLN A 108 10.38 -5.31 4.66
CA GLN A 108 9.60 -4.73 5.76
C GLN A 108 8.41 -3.90 5.29
N VAL A 109 8.41 -3.46 4.03
CA VAL A 109 7.43 -2.50 3.51
C VAL A 109 6.04 -3.11 3.36
N PRO A 110 5.86 -4.34 2.81
CA PRO A 110 4.54 -4.96 2.69
C PRO A 110 3.83 -5.05 4.05
N THR A 111 4.52 -5.52 5.09
CA THR A 111 3.96 -5.64 6.45
C THR A 111 3.58 -4.29 7.04
N ALA A 112 4.46 -3.28 6.93
CA ALA A 112 4.16 -1.93 7.42
C ALA A 112 2.97 -1.30 6.68
N LEU A 113 2.90 -1.50 5.36
CA LEU A 113 1.79 -1.05 4.53
C LEU A 113 0.49 -1.72 4.95
N LYS A 114 0.49 -3.05 5.07
CA LYS A 114 -0.67 -3.83 5.53
C LYS A 114 -1.25 -3.25 6.82
N LEU A 115 -0.42 -3.12 7.86
CA LEU A 115 -0.86 -2.62 9.16
C LEU A 115 -1.45 -1.21 9.07
N ALA A 116 -0.86 -0.33 8.24
CA ALA A 116 -1.40 1.00 8.04
C ALA A 116 -2.74 0.99 7.30
N LEU A 117 -2.92 0.16 6.26
CA LEU A 117 -4.19 0.03 5.55
C LEU A 117 -5.30 -0.50 6.47
N GLU A 118 -4.99 -1.50 7.31
CA GLU A 118 -5.91 -2.05 8.30
C GLU A 118 -6.33 -1.00 9.33
N GLU A 119 -5.39 -0.21 9.85
CA GLU A 119 -5.73 0.84 10.79
C GLU A 119 -6.55 1.97 10.13
N ILE A 120 -6.21 2.38 8.90
CA ILE A 120 -7.01 3.38 8.18
C ILE A 120 -8.43 2.86 7.95
N ALA A 121 -8.61 1.60 7.55
CA ALA A 121 -9.92 0.98 7.40
C ALA A 121 -10.69 1.00 8.73
N ARG A 122 -10.03 0.61 9.82
CA ARG A 122 -10.62 0.61 11.17
C ARG A 122 -11.05 2.01 11.61
N MET A 123 -10.20 3.02 11.38
CA MET A 123 -10.52 4.42 11.64
C MET A 123 -11.74 4.88 10.83
N LEU A 124 -11.79 4.60 9.52
CA LEU A 124 -12.93 4.96 8.66
C LEU A 124 -14.24 4.32 9.15
N SER A 125 -14.18 3.04 9.54
CA SER A 125 -15.31 2.32 10.11
C SER A 125 -15.80 2.95 11.42
N ARG A 126 -14.89 3.28 12.35
CA ARG A 126 -15.22 4.00 13.59
C ARG A 126 -15.82 5.38 13.32
N CYS A 127 -15.28 6.12 12.35
CA CYS A 127 -15.80 7.43 11.97
C CYS A 127 -17.23 7.36 11.45
N HIS A 128 -17.53 6.38 10.59
CA HIS A 128 -18.87 6.13 10.11
C HIS A 128 -19.82 5.76 11.25
N HIS A 129 -19.37 4.90 12.18
CA HIS A 129 -20.17 4.51 13.34
C HIS A 129 -20.48 5.70 14.27
N TYR A 130 -19.50 6.54 14.58
CA TYR A 130 -19.67 7.66 15.51
C TYR A 130 -20.41 8.85 14.91
N ALA A 131 -20.14 9.20 13.65
CA ALA A 131 -20.73 10.38 13.01
C ALA A 131 -22.00 10.07 12.20
N GLY A 132 -22.30 8.78 11.96
CA GLY A 132 -23.39 8.34 11.10
C GLY A 132 -23.24 8.77 9.63
N GLY A 133 -24.35 8.70 8.88
CA GLY A 133 -24.40 9.11 7.47
C GLY A 133 -23.99 8.01 6.49
N THR A 134 -23.68 8.38 5.24
CA THR A 134 -23.16 7.44 4.24
C THR A 134 -21.72 7.04 4.56
N GLU A 135 -21.27 5.88 4.10
CA GLU A 135 -19.88 5.46 4.30
C GLU A 135 -18.90 6.47 3.68
N PRO A 136 -17.84 6.90 4.41
CA PRO A 136 -16.87 7.83 3.88
C PRO A 136 -15.98 7.16 2.82
N LEU A 137 -15.77 7.86 1.71
CA LEU A 137 -14.83 7.46 0.67
C LEU A 137 -13.58 8.32 0.68
N ILE A 138 -12.45 7.67 0.50
CA ILE A 138 -11.14 8.30 0.39
C ILE A 138 -10.46 7.89 -0.91
N ASP A 139 -9.57 8.77 -1.35
CA ASP A 139 -8.50 8.38 -2.26
C ASP A 139 -7.22 8.18 -1.44
N LEU A 140 -6.44 7.17 -1.79
CA LEU A 140 -5.18 6.85 -1.12
C LEU A 140 -4.12 6.49 -2.17
N GLU A 141 -2.96 7.13 -2.12
CA GLU A 141 -1.85 6.85 -3.03
C GLU A 141 -0.57 6.51 -2.26
N LEU A 142 0.06 5.38 -2.56
CA LEU A 142 1.40 5.08 -2.06
C LEU A 142 2.46 5.67 -2.99
N GLY A 143 3.37 6.44 -2.42
CA GLY A 143 4.59 6.89 -3.06
C GLY A 143 5.82 6.67 -2.17
N TYR A 144 7.00 6.88 -2.74
CA TYR A 144 8.28 6.76 -2.04
C TYR A 144 9.04 8.06 -2.08
N ARG A 145 9.54 8.52 -0.93
CA ARG A 145 10.32 9.76 -0.80
C ARG A 145 11.73 9.48 -0.35
N PRO A 146 12.75 10.19 -0.85
CA PRO A 146 14.12 10.08 -0.33
C PRO A 146 14.18 10.26 1.18
N GLU A 147 14.85 9.34 1.87
CA GLU A 147 15.04 9.37 3.31
C GLU A 147 16.13 10.37 3.68
N ALA A 148 15.82 11.30 4.60
CA ALA A 148 16.78 12.33 4.99
C ALA A 148 17.96 11.70 5.73
N GLY A 149 19.18 12.11 5.39
CA GLY A 149 20.39 11.56 6.01
C GLY A 149 20.67 10.10 5.67
N TYR A 150 20.13 9.58 4.55
CA TYR A 150 20.43 8.23 4.07
C TYR A 150 21.94 7.97 3.97
N GLU A 151 22.70 8.82 3.26
CA GLU A 151 24.14 8.65 3.07
C GLU A 151 24.90 8.57 4.40
N ALA A 152 24.56 9.43 5.36
CA ALA A 152 25.19 9.43 6.68
C ALA A 152 24.87 8.15 7.46
N ARG A 153 23.62 7.68 7.43
CA ARG A 153 23.22 6.43 8.09
C ARG A 153 23.85 5.20 7.42
N LEU A 154 23.96 5.21 6.09
CA LEU A 154 24.60 4.14 5.33
C LEU A 154 26.09 4.06 5.65
N ALA A 155 26.79 5.20 5.69
CA ALA A 155 28.20 5.27 6.03
C ALA A 155 28.49 4.83 7.48
N ALA A 156 27.58 5.15 8.41
CA ALA A 156 27.69 4.76 9.82
C ALA A 156 27.25 3.32 10.11
N ALA A 157 26.54 2.66 9.19
CA ALA A 157 26.04 1.31 9.40
C ALA A 157 27.15 0.26 9.26
N HIS A 158 27.13 -0.73 10.16
CA HIS A 158 27.94 -1.94 10.03
C HIS A 158 27.62 -2.66 8.71
N GLU A 159 28.61 -3.34 8.11
CA GLU A 159 28.48 -3.98 6.78
C GLU A 159 27.24 -4.88 6.66
N THR A 160 26.97 -5.69 7.69
CA THR A 160 25.79 -6.59 7.73
C THR A 160 24.45 -5.86 7.83
N ALA A 161 24.44 -4.60 8.27
CA ALA A 161 23.25 -3.78 8.44
C ALA A 161 22.96 -2.88 7.23
N LYS A 162 23.94 -2.65 6.35
CA LYS A 162 23.80 -1.75 5.19
C LYS A 162 22.62 -2.10 4.28
N GLY A 163 22.36 -3.39 4.06
CA GLY A 163 21.22 -3.85 3.25
C GLY A 163 19.83 -3.50 3.82
N TRP A 164 19.77 -3.14 5.10
CA TRP A 164 18.56 -2.70 5.80
C TRP A 164 18.42 -1.17 5.87
N VAL A 165 19.48 -0.43 5.51
CA VAL A 165 19.42 1.03 5.48
C VAL A 165 18.61 1.45 4.26
N ARG A 166 17.42 1.96 4.55
CA ARG A 166 16.45 2.34 3.53
C ARG A 166 16.80 3.69 2.88
N PRO A 167 16.90 3.77 1.53
CA PRO A 167 17.13 5.01 0.79
C PRO A 167 15.87 5.86 0.62
N VAL A 168 14.69 5.23 0.64
CA VAL A 168 13.41 5.89 0.41
C VAL A 168 12.36 5.44 1.42
N ARG A 169 11.55 6.35 1.97
CA ARG A 169 10.43 5.99 2.84
C ARG A 169 9.11 5.92 2.07
N PRO A 170 8.27 4.90 2.34
CA PRO A 170 6.89 4.89 1.88
C PRO A 170 6.08 6.00 2.56
N VAL A 171 5.24 6.67 1.77
CA VAL A 171 4.33 7.73 2.20
C VAL A 171 2.98 7.49 1.55
N LEU A 172 1.91 7.53 2.34
CA LEU A 172 0.54 7.45 1.85
C LEU A 172 -0.05 8.86 1.73
N GLY A 173 -0.45 9.25 0.54
CA GLY A 173 -1.22 10.48 0.29
C GLY A 173 -2.71 10.20 0.38
N MET A 174 -3.40 10.79 1.35
CA MET A 174 -4.84 10.60 1.55
C MET A 174 -5.63 11.85 1.11
N ARG A 175 -6.78 11.64 0.49
CA ARG A 175 -7.76 12.70 0.18
C ARG A 175 -9.17 12.23 0.49
N TRP A 176 -10.03 13.15 0.94
CA TRP A 176 -11.46 12.88 1.02
C TRP A 176 -12.08 12.91 -0.37
N ARG A 177 -12.73 11.82 -0.77
CA ARG A 177 -13.60 11.80 -1.94
C ARG A 177 -15.01 12.20 -1.54
N THR A 178 -15.57 11.51 -0.54
CA THR A 178 -16.86 11.86 0.08
C THR A 178 -16.77 11.65 1.59
N ALA A 179 -17.07 12.69 2.36
CA ALA A 179 -17.18 12.62 3.83
C ALA A 179 -17.84 13.89 4.34
N THR A 180 -18.74 13.75 5.32
CA THR A 180 -19.35 14.88 6.03
C THR A 180 -18.33 15.57 6.94
N ALA A 181 -18.58 16.82 7.34
CA ALA A 181 -17.71 17.53 8.27
C ALA A 181 -17.56 16.79 9.62
N ALA A 182 -18.64 16.16 10.10
CA ALA A 182 -18.63 15.35 11.32
C ALA A 182 -17.73 14.11 11.18
N GLN A 183 -17.80 13.41 10.04
CA GLN A 183 -16.93 12.26 9.76
C GLN A 183 -15.46 12.66 9.66
N ARG A 184 -15.16 13.77 8.97
CA ARG A 184 -13.78 14.29 8.87
C ARG A 184 -13.21 14.67 10.24
N LYS A 185 -14.04 15.26 11.10
CA LYS A 185 -13.68 15.57 12.49
C LYS A 185 -13.41 14.29 13.28
N ALA A 186 -14.34 13.33 13.26
CA ALA A 186 -14.17 12.05 13.95
C ALA A 186 -12.87 11.34 13.52
N PHE A 187 -12.54 11.39 12.21
CA PHE A 187 -11.29 10.83 11.71
C PHE A 187 -10.06 11.58 12.20
N ALA A 188 -10.12 12.91 12.26
CA ALA A 188 -9.03 13.72 12.77
C ALA A 188 -8.76 13.48 14.27
N ASP A 189 -9.82 13.24 15.05
CA ASP A 189 -9.73 12.96 16.48
C ASP A 189 -9.11 11.58 16.78
N GLU A 190 -9.11 10.66 15.80
CA GLU A 190 -8.50 9.33 15.87
C GLU A 190 -7.00 9.32 15.49
N LEU A 191 -6.48 10.41 14.89
CA LEU A 191 -5.12 10.41 14.36
C LEU A 191 -4.07 10.47 15.47
N PRO A 192 -3.09 9.55 15.48
CA PRO A 192 -1.96 9.63 16.40
C PRO A 192 -1.09 10.86 16.07
N GLU A 193 -0.56 11.51 17.11
CA GLU A 193 0.36 12.68 17.09
C GLU A 193 0.55 13.33 15.70
N VAL A 194 -0.33 14.28 15.37
CA VAL A 194 -0.27 15.01 14.10
C VAL A 194 0.90 16.00 14.14
N THR A 195 1.91 15.77 13.30
CA THR A 195 3.01 16.73 13.11
C THR A 195 2.69 17.67 11.97
N SER A 196 2.94 18.97 12.16
CA SER A 196 2.80 19.96 11.09
C SER A 196 4.17 20.25 10.49
N ALA A 197 4.40 19.83 9.24
CA ALA A 197 5.60 20.21 8.51
C ALA A 197 5.56 21.73 8.18
N ARG A 198 6.71 22.40 8.33
CA ARG A 198 6.93 23.87 8.35
C ARG A 198 6.51 24.66 7.09
N ARG A 199 6.34 25.98 7.32
CA ARG A 199 6.02 27.16 6.46
C ARG A 199 4.53 27.41 6.14
N TRP A 200 4.10 28.61 6.51
CA TRP A 200 2.73 29.09 6.73
C TRP A 200 1.76 29.01 5.54
N ILE A 201 2.25 28.72 4.33
CA ILE A 201 1.45 28.89 3.10
C ILE A 201 0.86 27.56 2.59
N ARG A 202 1.37 26.39 3.01
CA ARG A 202 0.84 25.06 2.61
C ARG A 202 1.11 23.98 3.67
N ARG A 203 0.50 24.07 4.86
CA ARG A 203 0.61 23.01 5.88
C ARG A 203 -0.10 21.73 5.42
N ARG A 204 0.62 20.80 4.78
CA ARG A 204 0.17 19.40 4.72
C ARG A 204 0.36 18.82 6.11
N ARG A 205 -0.73 18.36 6.72
CA ARG A 205 -0.66 17.66 8.01
C ARG A 205 -0.15 16.25 7.73
N THR A 206 0.84 15.82 8.49
CA THR A 206 1.38 14.46 8.40
C THR A 206 1.13 13.76 9.71
N ALA A 207 0.53 12.57 9.64
CA ALA A 207 0.39 11.68 10.79
C ALA A 207 1.23 10.43 10.56
N ARG A 208 1.53 9.71 11.65
CA ARG A 208 2.22 8.42 11.58
C ARG A 208 1.28 7.31 11.98
N ILE A 209 0.78 6.54 11.02
CA ILE A 209 -0.14 5.42 11.26
C ILE A 209 0.65 4.12 11.09
N MET A 210 0.72 3.32 12.16
CA MET A 210 1.43 2.03 12.19
C MET A 210 2.85 2.09 11.60
N GLY A 211 3.57 3.18 11.91
CA GLY A 211 4.95 3.37 11.46
C GLY A 211 5.10 4.01 10.07
N LEU A 212 4.02 4.20 9.30
CA LEU A 212 4.00 4.85 7.99
C LEU A 212 3.59 6.33 8.06
N GLU A 213 4.24 7.16 7.26
CA GLU A 213 3.88 8.56 7.08
C GLU A 213 2.62 8.65 6.21
N VAL A 214 1.60 9.34 6.71
CA VAL A 214 0.36 9.59 6.00
C VAL A 214 0.18 11.10 5.85
N GLU A 215 0.18 11.58 4.62
CA GLU A 215 -0.21 12.95 4.29
C GLU A 215 -1.73 13.05 4.30
N LEU A 216 -2.22 13.87 5.22
CA LEU A 216 -3.64 14.06 5.44
C LEU A 216 -4.19 15.13 4.49
N PRO A 217 -5.47 15.02 4.12
CA PRO A 217 -6.17 16.10 3.45
C PRO A 217 -6.19 17.37 4.34
N PRO A 218 -6.23 18.56 3.72
CA PRO A 218 -6.43 19.81 4.43
C PRO A 218 -7.77 19.88 5.18
#